data_AF-A0A2V5ZGW4-F1
#
_entry.id   AF-A0A2V5ZGW4-F1
#
_cell.length_a   1.000
_cell.length_b   1.000
_cell.length_c   1.000
_cell.angle_alpha   90.00
_cell.angle_beta   90.00
_cell.angle_gamma   90.00
#
_symmetry.space_group_name_H-M   'P 1'
#
loop_
_entity.id
_entity.type
_entity.pdbx_description
1 polymer ?
#
loop_
_entity_poly.entity_id
_entity_poly.type
_entity_poly.pdbx_seq_one_letter_code
_entity_poly.pdbx_strand_id
1 'polypeptide(L)'
;MAALTLMAACQTVATNNAELAASKKEFLLAQSGFKVITVTTPKQQQAINGLAQYRVSAVKYQGKLYYVFPTATKDKIYVGKQKQFDAYKKALAA
;
A
#
# COMPACT_ATOMS: atom_id res chain seq x y z
N MET A 1 -46.78 14.47 -18.98
CA MET A 1 -45.61 13.63 -19.31
C MET A 1 -44.55 13.87 -18.25
N ALA A 2 -44.20 12.82 -17.53
CA ALA A 2 -43.16 12.82 -16.50
C ALA A 2 -41.79 13.03 -17.16
N ALA A 3 -41.09 14.11 -16.79
CA ALA A 3 -39.69 14.28 -17.14
C ALA A 3 -38.85 13.74 -15.99
N LEU A 4 -38.31 12.55 -16.23
CA LEU A 4 -37.41 11.81 -15.36
C LEU A 4 -36.25 12.68 -14.86
N THR A 5 -36.02 12.58 -13.56
CA THR A 5 -34.82 12.96 -12.83
C THR A 5 -33.56 12.39 -13.48
N LEU A 6 -32.66 13.24 -13.99
CA LEU A 6 -31.30 12.85 -14.27
C LEU A 6 -30.40 13.35 -13.14
N MET A 7 -30.38 12.60 -12.05
CA MET A 7 -29.28 12.67 -11.09
C MET A 7 -28.03 12.15 -11.80
N ALA A 8 -27.33 13.04 -12.49
CA ALA A 8 -25.94 12.82 -12.85
C ALA A 8 -25.13 12.84 -11.54
N ALA A 9 -25.17 11.72 -10.82
CA ALA A 9 -24.10 11.36 -9.91
C ALA A 9 -22.86 11.17 -10.78
N CYS A 10 -22.20 12.28 -11.10
CA CYS A 10 -20.78 12.25 -11.31
C CYS A 10 -20.25 11.72 -9.98
N GLN A 11 -20.06 10.40 -9.92
CA GLN A 11 -19.13 9.81 -8.98
C GLN A 11 -17.80 10.40 -9.41
N THR A 12 -17.55 11.63 -8.98
CA THR A 12 -16.22 12.15 -8.80
C THR A 12 -15.61 11.11 -7.90
N VAL A 13 -14.97 10.11 -8.51
CA VAL A 13 -14.03 9.25 -7.82
C VAL A 13 -13.08 10.29 -7.27
N ALA A 14 -13.27 10.64 -5.99
CA ALA A 14 -12.38 11.49 -5.26
C ALA A 14 -11.10 10.68 -5.28
N THR A 15 -10.32 10.86 -6.34
CA THR A 15 -9.02 10.26 -6.51
C THR A 15 -8.20 11.08 -5.55
N ASN A 16 -8.32 10.73 -4.27
CA ASN A 16 -7.60 11.38 -3.22
C ASN A 16 -6.15 11.29 -3.67
N ASN A 17 -5.44 12.41 -3.74
CA ASN A 17 -4.05 12.42 -4.19
C ASN A 17 -3.20 11.38 -3.43
N ALA A 18 -3.62 11.03 -2.21
CA ALA A 18 -3.11 9.94 -1.39
C ALA A 18 -3.26 8.54 -2.02
N GLU A 19 -4.41 8.18 -2.60
CA GLU A 19 -4.64 6.89 -3.26
C GLU A 19 -3.84 6.75 -4.56
N LEU A 20 -3.72 7.84 -5.32
CA LEU A 20 -2.88 7.85 -6.52
C LEU A 20 -1.40 7.73 -6.16
N ALA A 21 -0.95 8.46 -5.14
CA ALA A 21 0.41 8.36 -4.63
C ALA A 21 0.70 6.97 -4.03
N ALA A 22 -0.29 6.34 -3.39
CA ALA A 22 -0.21 4.98 -2.89
C ALA A 22 -0.05 3.98 -4.02
N SER A 23 -0.93 4.03 -5.02
CA SER A 23 -0.90 3.14 -6.19
C SER A 23 0.44 3.22 -6.92
N LYS A 24 0.99 4.42 -7.08
CA LYS A 24 2.34 4.61 -7.65
C LYS A 24 3.42 3.95 -6.80
N LYS A 25 3.36 4.11 -5.47
CA LYS A 25 4.33 3.46 -4.57
C LYS A 25 4.20 1.94 -4.60
N GLU A 26 2.98 1.40 -4.60
CA GLU A 26 2.72 -0.03 -4.72
C GLU A 26 3.32 -0.61 -6.00
N PHE A 27 3.16 0.11 -7.13
CA PHE A 27 3.78 -0.25 -8.40
C PHE A 27 5.31 -0.25 -8.30
N LEU A 28 5.92 0.79 -7.72
CA LEU A 28 7.37 0.86 -7.53
C LEU A 28 7.88 -0.24 -6.59
N LEU A 29 7.14 -0.57 -5.53
CA LEU A 29 7.47 -1.65 -4.60
C LEU A 29 7.41 -3.01 -5.30
N ALA A 30 6.35 -3.27 -6.08
CA ALA A 30 6.21 -4.47 -6.88
C ALA A 30 7.35 -4.60 -7.89
N GLN A 31 7.69 -3.51 -8.60
CA GLN A 31 8.82 -3.46 -9.53
C GLN A 31 10.17 -3.69 -8.82
N SER A 32 10.32 -3.18 -7.60
CA SER A 32 11.50 -3.39 -6.77
C SER A 32 11.62 -4.83 -6.22
N GLY A 33 10.61 -5.67 -6.47
CA GLY A 33 10.59 -7.07 -6.06
C GLY A 33 10.03 -7.30 -4.66
N PHE A 34 9.26 -6.37 -4.11
CA PHE A 34 8.47 -6.65 -2.91
C PHE A 34 7.44 -7.73 -3.20
N LYS A 35 7.24 -8.64 -2.25
CA LYS A 35 6.24 -9.70 -2.35
C LYS A 35 4.95 -9.25 -1.69
N VAL A 36 3.83 -9.40 -2.39
CA VAL A 36 2.50 -9.22 -1.80
C VAL A 36 2.20 -10.42 -0.91
N ILE A 37 1.90 -10.15 0.35
CA ILE A 37 1.47 -11.13 1.34
C ILE A 37 0.11 -10.69 1.85
N THR A 38 -0.85 -11.62 1.87
CA THR A 38 -2.14 -11.40 2.54
C THR A 38 -1.95 -11.56 4.04
N VAL A 39 -2.38 -10.58 4.82
CA VAL A 39 -2.28 -10.59 6.28
C VAL A 39 -3.34 -11.54 6.81
N THR A 40 -2.97 -12.79 7.06
CA THR A 40 -3.89 -13.80 7.63
C THR A 40 -3.56 -14.14 9.07
N THR A 41 -2.38 -13.75 9.55
CA THR A 41 -1.96 -14.07 10.92
C THR A 41 -2.20 -12.88 11.86
N PRO A 42 -2.71 -13.13 13.09
CA PRO A 42 -2.98 -12.05 14.04
C PRO A 42 -1.71 -11.27 14.42
N LYS A 43 -0.54 -11.93 14.46
CA LYS A 43 0.75 -11.26 14.68
C LYS A 43 1.10 -10.26 13.56
N GLN A 44 0.84 -10.60 12.30
CA GLN A 44 1.04 -9.65 11.19
C GLN A 44 0.01 -8.52 11.28
N GLN A 45 -1.25 -8.81 11.63
CA GLN A 45 -2.28 -7.79 11.73
C GLN A 45 -2.00 -6.80 12.87
N GLN A 46 -1.51 -7.26 14.02
CA GLN A 46 -1.02 -6.40 15.09
C GLN A 46 0.16 -5.55 14.62
N ALA A 47 1.12 -6.16 13.91
CA ALA A 47 2.25 -5.43 13.36
C ALA A 47 1.78 -4.33 12.38
N ILE A 48 0.81 -4.61 11.51
CA ILE A 48 0.26 -3.66 10.53
C ILE A 48 -0.63 -2.60 11.17
N ASN A 49 -1.41 -2.94 12.20
CA ASN A 49 -2.30 -2.00 12.86
C ASN A 49 -1.55 -0.82 13.51
N GLY A 50 -0.33 -1.05 13.97
CA GLY A 50 0.55 0.01 14.47
C GLY A 50 1.27 0.83 13.38
N LEU A 51 1.16 0.44 12.10
CA LEU A 51 1.88 1.10 11.01
C LEU A 51 1.03 2.13 10.30
N ALA A 52 1.70 3.19 9.85
CA ALA A 52 1.11 4.17 8.97
C ALA A 52 0.80 3.54 7.60
N GLN A 53 -0.44 3.75 7.15
CA GLN A 53 -0.91 3.40 5.82
C GLN A 53 -0.05 4.14 4.77
N TYR A 54 0.17 3.53 3.61
CA TYR A 54 0.90 4.16 2.49
C TYR A 54 2.36 4.55 2.79
N ARG A 55 2.95 3.95 3.83
CA ARG A 55 4.35 4.13 4.22
C ARG A 55 5.02 2.78 4.43
N VAL A 56 6.27 2.70 3.97
CA VAL A 56 7.11 1.54 4.25
C VAL A 56 7.62 1.65 5.68
N SER A 57 7.41 0.60 6.46
CA SER A 57 7.87 0.50 7.84
C SER A 57 8.81 -0.68 8.00
N ALA A 58 9.90 -0.49 8.72
CA ALA A 58 10.84 -1.56 9.01
C ALA A 58 10.37 -2.33 10.26
N VAL A 59 10.07 -3.62 10.09
CA VAL A 59 9.68 -4.52 11.16
C VAL A 59 10.73 -5.59 11.35
N LYS A 60 11.04 -5.93 12.60
CA LYS A 60 11.94 -7.03 12.91
C LYS A 60 11.09 -8.28 13.16
N TYR A 61 11.18 -9.25 12.27
CA TYR A 61 10.47 -10.52 12.38
C TYR A 61 11.48 -11.66 12.48
N GLN A 62 11.39 -12.47 13.54
CA GLN A 62 12.30 -13.61 13.78
C GLN A 62 13.79 -13.25 13.68
N GLY A 63 14.18 -12.09 14.23
CA GLY A 63 15.56 -11.59 14.19
C GLY A 63 16.00 -11.00 12.84
N LYS A 64 15.17 -11.06 11.80
CA LYS A 64 15.44 -10.50 10.48
C LYS A 64 14.67 -9.21 10.27
N LEU A 65 15.31 -8.23 9.63
CA LEU A 65 14.68 -6.95 9.28
C LEU A 65 13.90 -7.11 7.97
N TYR A 66 12.63 -6.75 7.99
CA TYR A 66 11.75 -6.72 6.84
C TYR A 66 11.14 -5.34 6.69
N TYR A 67 10.91 -4.94 5.45
CA TYR A 67 10.26 -3.68 5.10
C TYR A 67 8.84 -4.01 4.64
N VAL A 68 7.86 -3.39 5.27
CA VAL A 68 6.45 -3.70 5.09
C VAL A 68 5.71 -2.43 4.70
N PHE A 69 4.94 -2.52 3.61
CA PHE A 69 4.07 -1.45 3.15
C PHE A 69 2.61 -1.92 3.17
N PRO A 70 1.75 -1.33 4.02
CA PRO A 70 0.33 -1.64 4.03
C PRO A 70 -0.41 -0.97 2.88
N THR A 71 -1.30 -1.70 2.21
CA THR A 71 -2.28 -1.13 1.26
C THR A 71 -3.36 -0.34 1.99
N ALA A 72 -4.18 0.40 1.21
CA ALA A 72 -5.37 1.11 1.69
C ALA A 72 -6.27 0.21 2.56
N THR A 73 -6.50 -1.01 2.09
CA THR A 73 -7.41 -1.97 2.75
C THR A 73 -6.76 -2.71 3.91
N LYS A 74 -5.44 -2.63 4.10
CA LYS A 74 -4.64 -3.37 5.10
C LYS A 74 -4.74 -4.90 5.05
N ASP A 75 -5.52 -5.48 4.14
CA ASP A 75 -5.61 -6.93 3.90
C ASP A 75 -4.37 -7.47 3.18
N LYS A 76 -3.76 -6.64 2.34
CA LYS A 76 -2.58 -6.97 1.55
C LYS A 76 -1.43 -6.08 1.96
N ILE A 77 -0.25 -6.66 2.06
CA ILE A 77 0.96 -5.95 2.45
C ILE A 77 2.08 -6.31 1.49
N TYR A 78 2.88 -5.33 1.11
CA TYR A 78 4.08 -5.57 0.32
C TYR A 78 5.24 -5.73 1.28
N VAL A 79 5.90 -6.89 1.24
CA VAL A 79 7.03 -7.22 2.11
C VAL A 79 8.29 -7.40 1.29
N GLY A 80 9.33 -6.66 1.65
CA GLY A 80 10.65 -6.70 1.04
C GLY A 80 11.74 -6.78 2.10
N LYS A 81 12.98 -7.05 1.68
CA LYS A 81 14.17 -6.88 2.50
C LYS A 81 14.83 -5.54 2.18
N GLN A 82 15.93 -5.27 2.85
CA GLN A 82 16.71 -4.04 2.65
C GLN A 82 17.06 -3.78 1.18
N LYS A 83 17.52 -4.81 0.44
CA LYS A 83 17.86 -4.66 -0.99
C LYS A 83 16.68 -4.17 -1.84
N GLN A 84 15.47 -4.68 -1.61
CA GLN A 84 14.28 -4.19 -2.32
C GLN A 84 13.91 -2.78 -1.88
N PHE A 85 14.05 -2.47 -0.58
CA PHE A 85 13.80 -1.13 -0.07
C PHE A 85 14.75 -0.08 -0.66
N ASP A 86 16.04 -0.42 -0.83
CA ASP A 86 17.01 0.45 -1.48
C ASP A 86 16.67 0.68 -2.97
N ALA A 87 16.24 -0.38 -3.68
CA ALA A 87 15.75 -0.26 -5.05
C ALA A 87 14.51 0.66 -5.14
N TYR A 88 13.56 0.49 -4.21
CA TYR A 88 12.38 1.34 -4.11
C TYR A 88 12.76 2.80 -3.82
N LYS A 89 13.68 3.04 -2.87
CA LYS A 89 14.18 4.39 -2.58
C LYS A 89 14.82 5.03 -3.81
N LYS A 90 15.60 4.26 -4.57
CA LYS A 90 16.21 4.74 -5.81
C LYS A 90 15.15 5.07 -6.86
N ALA A 91 14.12 4.24 -7.00
CA ALA A 91 13.02 4.48 -7.94
C ALA A 91 12.09 5.63 -7.51
N LEU A 92 12.05 5.95 -6.22
CA LEU A 92 11.29 7.07 -5.68
C LEU A 92 12.04 8.41 -5.80
N ALA A 93 13.37 8.36 -5.84
CA ALA A 93 14.23 9.52 -6.04
C ALA A 93 14.50 9.86 -7.53
N ALA A 94 14.11 8.97 -8.45
CA ALA A 94 14.21 9.15 -9.89
C ALA A 94 12.95 9.81 -10.47
#